data_AF-A0A3E1RDY0-F1
#
_entry.id   AF-A0A3E1RDY0-F1
#
_cell.length_a   1.000
_cell.length_b   1.000
_cell.length_c   1.000
_cell.angle_alpha   90.00
_cell.angle_beta   90.00
_cell.angle_gamma   90.00
#
_symmetry.space_group_name_H-M   'P 1'
#
loop_
_entity.id
_entity.type
_entity.pdbx_description
1 polymer ?
#
loop_
_entity_poly.entity_id
_entity_poly.type
_entity_poly.pdbx_seq_one_letter_code
_entity_poly.pdbx_strand_id
1 'polypeptide(L)'
;MNWVALGAGLVSFGTVALVLLGYGVSLAVESTFAIPHAAVFESTFELMDLASIAMLEMIPALTQALADGSLILRVYRSFAPLLGVIVGLLVLLGGIGWFCEPPRKPDPQATPARSTKPASRLHWGLTARHYLMRYALLGLWVLLSPLLSLLGILATVLLAAVLAIVPVIGMSAGKAHIEKWVLGPAQCRPVQTLDALRRSTRLAADSSASAPRYADCVALTKDAARIAAGRVIFYTSKAVVLVDDTGRAKRVPTGDVVVEVIDAL
;
A
#
# COMPACT_ATOMS: atom_id res chain seq x y z
N MET A 1 -3.78 -11.14 22.22
CA MET A 1 -3.49 -10.45 20.94
C MET A 1 -3.72 -11.47 19.84
N ASN A 2 -4.76 -11.30 19.02
CA ASN A 2 -5.16 -12.32 18.03
C ASN A 2 -4.28 -12.20 16.79
N TRP A 3 -3.32 -13.10 16.63
CA TRP A 3 -2.45 -13.18 15.45
C TRP A 3 -3.21 -13.22 14.13
N VAL A 4 -4.39 -13.83 14.13
CA VAL A 4 -5.31 -13.88 12.98
C VAL A 4 -5.80 -12.48 12.59
N ALA A 5 -6.14 -11.63 13.55
CA ALA A 5 -6.60 -10.26 13.27
C ALA A 5 -5.48 -9.38 12.72
N LEU A 6 -4.26 -9.58 13.23
CA LEU A 6 -3.07 -8.86 12.74
C LEU A 6 -2.72 -9.30 11.31
N GLY A 7 -2.75 -10.61 11.05
CA GLY A 7 -2.57 -11.16 9.71
C GLY A 7 -3.62 -10.65 8.71
N ALA A 8 -4.89 -10.66 9.10
CA ALA A 8 -5.97 -10.13 8.26
C ALA A 8 -5.77 -8.64 7.94
N GLY A 9 -5.40 -7.83 8.94
CA GLY A 9 -5.12 -6.41 8.76
C GLY A 9 -3.99 -6.14 7.76
N LEU A 10 -2.89 -6.89 7.85
CA LEU A 10 -1.76 -6.77 6.91
C LEU A 10 -2.16 -7.15 5.48
N VAL A 11 -2.92 -8.24 5.31
CA VAL A 11 -3.40 -8.66 4.00
C VAL A 11 -4.33 -7.60 3.41
N SER A 12 -5.32 -7.11 4.17
CA SER A 12 -6.24 -6.07 3.69
C SER A 12 -5.50 -4.79 3.31
N PHE A 13 -4.56 -4.33 4.12
CA PHE A 13 -3.76 -3.15 3.81
C PHE A 13 -2.93 -3.36 2.54
N GLY A 14 -2.29 -4.52 2.40
CA GLY A 14 -1.54 -4.90 1.20
C GLY A 14 -2.40 -4.93 -0.05
N THR A 15 -3.61 -5.52 0.03
CA THR A 15 -4.56 -5.54 -1.10
C THR A 15 -5.00 -4.13 -1.49
N VAL A 16 -5.33 -3.28 -0.53
CA VAL A 16 -5.70 -1.87 -0.81
C VAL A 16 -4.54 -1.14 -1.48
N ALA A 17 -3.31 -1.30 -0.98
CA ALA A 17 -2.13 -0.68 -1.58
C ALA A 17 -1.89 -1.16 -3.02
N LEU A 18 -2.00 -2.47 -3.28
CA LEU A 18 -1.86 -3.03 -4.63
C LEU A 18 -2.93 -2.49 -5.58
N VAL A 19 -4.19 -2.45 -5.15
CA VAL A 19 -5.29 -1.92 -5.99
C VAL A 19 -5.08 -0.44 -6.30
N LEU A 20 -4.67 0.37 -5.31
CA LEU A 20 -4.34 1.79 -5.51
C LEU A 20 -3.15 1.98 -6.45
N LEU A 21 -2.16 1.10 -6.38
CA LEU A 21 -0.97 1.12 -7.23
C LEU A 21 -1.34 0.79 -8.69
N GLY A 22 -2.16 -0.23 -8.91
CA GLY A 22 -2.73 -0.56 -10.22
C GLY A 22 -3.64 0.54 -10.78
N TYR A 23 -4.40 1.22 -9.92
CA TYR A 23 -5.18 2.39 -10.29
C TYR A 23 -4.28 3.56 -10.74
N GLY A 24 -3.12 3.75 -10.08
CA GLY A 24 -2.09 4.67 -10.55
C GLY A 24 -1.62 4.34 -11.97
N VAL A 25 -1.38 3.06 -12.27
CA VAL A 25 -0.98 2.61 -13.61
C VAL A 25 -2.07 2.90 -14.64
N SER A 26 -3.35 2.68 -14.34
CA SER A 26 -4.43 3.00 -15.28
C SER A 26 -4.55 4.51 -15.55
N LEU A 27 -4.29 5.37 -14.55
CA LEU A 27 -4.18 6.82 -14.76
C LEU A 27 -2.99 7.20 -15.65
N ALA A 28 -1.87 6.46 -15.58
CA ALA A 28 -0.75 6.69 -16.49
C ALA A 28 -1.16 6.46 -17.94
N VAL A 29 -1.89 5.38 -18.19
CA VAL A 29 -2.42 5.00 -19.51
C VAL A 29 -3.37 6.06 -20.03
N GLU A 30 -4.29 6.53 -19.19
CA GLU A 30 -5.20 7.63 -19.53
C GLU A 30 -4.43 8.89 -19.92
N SER A 31 -3.42 9.26 -19.13
CA SER A 31 -2.65 10.47 -19.40
C SER A 31 -1.80 10.40 -20.68
N THR A 32 -1.43 9.20 -21.13
CA THR A 32 -0.55 9.01 -22.30
C THR A 32 -1.34 8.72 -23.58
N PHE A 33 -2.41 7.93 -23.48
CA PHE A 33 -3.15 7.41 -24.63
C PHE A 33 -4.61 7.90 -24.70
N ALA A 34 -5.04 8.74 -23.76
CA ALA A 34 -6.40 9.29 -23.68
C ALA A 34 -7.52 8.23 -23.62
N ILE A 35 -7.21 7.00 -23.18
CA ILE A 35 -8.24 6.01 -22.83
C ILE A 35 -8.73 6.31 -21.42
N PRO A 36 -10.04 6.46 -21.18
CA PRO A 36 -10.57 6.63 -19.83
C PRO A 36 -10.11 5.50 -18.91
N HIS A 37 -9.54 5.80 -17.76
CA HIS A 37 -9.06 4.77 -16.81
C HIS A 37 -10.14 3.76 -16.45
N ALA A 38 -11.41 4.19 -16.36
CA ALA A 38 -12.55 3.33 -16.08
C ALA A 38 -12.86 2.32 -17.21
N ALA A 39 -12.38 2.56 -18.44
CA ALA A 39 -12.49 1.62 -19.54
C ALA A 39 -11.33 0.61 -19.55
N VAL A 40 -10.26 0.85 -18.79
CA VAL A 40 -9.06 0.00 -18.77
C VAL A 40 -9.28 -1.27 -17.95
N PHE A 41 -10.04 -1.17 -16.85
CA PHE A 41 -10.30 -2.27 -15.93
C PHE A 41 -11.80 -2.41 -15.64
N GLU A 42 -12.27 -3.65 -15.48
CA GLU A 42 -13.63 -4.01 -15.08
C GLU A 42 -13.72 -4.54 -13.65
N SER A 43 -12.59 -4.94 -13.06
CA SER A 43 -12.57 -5.53 -11.73
C SER A 43 -11.35 -5.16 -10.91
N THR A 44 -11.47 -5.28 -9.59
CA THR A 44 -10.36 -5.10 -8.65
C THR A 44 -9.22 -6.08 -8.88
N PHE A 45 -9.52 -7.27 -9.41
CA PHE A 45 -8.52 -8.27 -9.75
C PHE A 45 -7.62 -7.81 -10.91
N GLU A 46 -8.19 -7.16 -11.92
CA GLU A 46 -7.40 -6.57 -13.03
C GLU A 46 -6.52 -5.41 -12.54
N LEU A 47 -6.96 -4.63 -11.54
CA LEU A 47 -6.12 -3.63 -10.90
C LEU A 47 -4.94 -4.26 -10.17
N MET A 48 -5.11 -5.44 -9.54
CA MET A 48 -3.98 -6.18 -8.96
C MET A 48 -3.02 -6.69 -10.04
N ASP A 49 -3.53 -7.16 -11.18
CA ASP A 49 -2.69 -7.55 -12.33
C ASP A 49 -1.87 -6.35 -12.83
N LEU A 50 -2.50 -5.19 -13.01
CA LEU A 50 -1.84 -3.92 -13.37
C LEU A 50 -0.79 -3.50 -12.34
N ALA A 51 -1.03 -3.76 -11.05
CA ALA A 51 -0.09 -3.43 -10.00
C ALA A 51 1.24 -4.20 -10.14
N SER A 52 1.21 -5.40 -10.71
CA SER A 52 2.42 -6.18 -10.96
C SER A 52 3.42 -5.45 -11.86
N ILE A 53 2.94 -4.67 -12.83
CA ILE A 53 3.77 -3.89 -13.76
C ILE A 53 4.50 -2.79 -13.02
N ALA A 54 3.78 -2.03 -12.18
CA ALA A 54 4.41 -1.01 -11.35
C ALA A 54 5.37 -1.63 -10.33
N MET A 55 5.04 -2.80 -9.75
CA MET A 55 5.97 -3.53 -8.89
C MET A 55 7.26 -3.93 -9.62
N LEU A 56 7.17 -4.39 -10.87
CA LEU A 56 8.34 -4.75 -11.68
C LEU A 56 9.30 -3.57 -11.91
N GLU A 57 8.78 -2.36 -12.14
CA GLU A 57 9.63 -1.16 -12.25
C GLU A 57 10.07 -0.61 -10.89
N MET A 58 9.30 -0.84 -9.82
CA MET A 58 9.65 -0.38 -8.47
C MET A 58 10.70 -1.26 -7.79
N ILE A 59 10.74 -2.57 -8.04
CA ILE A 59 11.73 -3.49 -7.44
C ILE A 59 13.17 -2.98 -7.64
N PRO A 60 13.65 -2.68 -8.87
CA PRO A 60 15.02 -2.21 -9.07
C PRO A 60 15.27 -0.83 -8.43
N ALA A 61 14.28 0.07 -8.43
CA ALA A 61 14.40 1.36 -7.77
C ALA A 61 14.49 1.20 -6.23
N LEU A 62 13.72 0.28 -5.66
CA LEU A 62 13.70 -0.03 -4.23
C LEU A 62 15.00 -0.70 -3.80
N THR A 63 15.53 -1.65 -4.57
CA THR A 63 16.80 -2.31 -4.26
C THR A 63 17.96 -1.34 -4.28
N GLN A 64 18.01 -0.43 -5.26
CA GLN A 64 19.01 0.64 -5.31
C GLN A 64 18.89 1.59 -4.11
N ALA A 65 17.67 2.05 -3.81
CA ALA A 65 17.47 2.99 -2.72
C ALA A 65 17.64 2.38 -1.32
N LEU A 66 17.43 1.07 -1.16
CA LEU A 66 17.80 0.31 0.04
C LEU A 66 19.31 0.17 0.17
N ALA A 67 20.01 -0.12 -0.94
CA ALA A 67 21.47 -0.22 -0.96
C ALA A 67 22.14 1.12 -0.59
N ASP A 68 21.58 2.24 -1.03
CA ASP A 68 22.09 3.59 -0.72
C ASP A 68 21.75 4.06 0.70
N GLY A 69 20.92 3.33 1.46
CA GLY A 69 20.46 3.69 2.82
C GLY A 69 19.65 5.00 2.92
N SER A 70 19.52 5.74 1.83
CA SER A 70 18.90 7.06 1.76
C SER A 70 17.39 7.01 1.97
N LEU A 71 16.74 5.91 1.60
CA LEU A 71 15.31 5.68 1.86
C LEU A 71 15.03 5.54 3.36
N ILE A 72 15.82 4.74 4.07
CA ILE A 72 15.63 4.50 5.51
C ILE A 72 15.77 5.83 6.27
N LEU A 73 16.78 6.62 5.92
CA LEU A 73 17.01 7.92 6.57
C LEU A 73 15.89 8.94 6.27
N ARG A 74 15.38 8.98 5.04
CA ARG A 74 14.26 9.88 4.64
C ARG A 74 12.94 9.48 5.28
N VAL A 75 12.64 8.18 5.33
CA VAL A 75 11.44 7.65 5.99
C VAL A 75 11.52 7.92 7.47
N TYR A 76 12.64 7.59 8.12
CA TYR A 76 12.84 7.89 9.54
C TYR A 76 12.67 9.38 9.82
N ARG A 77 13.31 10.27 9.05
CA ARG A 77 13.20 11.72 9.27
C ARG A 77 11.78 12.26 9.08
N SER A 78 11.01 11.68 8.15
CA SER A 78 9.61 12.09 7.90
C SER A 78 8.65 11.60 8.99
N PHE A 79 8.85 10.37 9.50
CA PHE A 79 7.97 9.77 10.50
C PHE A 79 8.43 9.98 11.96
N ALA A 80 9.69 10.37 12.19
CA ALA A 80 10.25 10.68 13.51
C ALA A 80 9.41 11.67 14.34
N PRO A 81 8.93 12.81 13.81
CA PRO A 81 8.09 13.71 14.61
C PRO A 81 6.78 13.04 15.04
N LEU A 82 6.21 12.21 14.17
CA LEU A 82 4.93 11.55 14.42
C LEU A 82 5.06 10.42 15.46
N LEU A 83 6.12 9.61 15.33
CA LEU A 83 6.53 8.62 16.34
C LEU A 83 6.82 9.29 17.69
N GLY A 84 7.50 10.44 17.69
CA GLY A 84 7.78 11.23 18.90
C GLY A 84 6.50 11.68 19.61
N VAL A 85 5.51 12.16 18.85
CA VAL A 85 4.20 12.55 19.40
C VAL A 85 3.46 11.34 19.99
N ILE A 86 3.42 10.20 19.30
CA ILE A 86 2.74 8.98 19.79
C ILE A 86 3.40 8.47 21.07
N VAL A 87 4.73 8.35 21.08
CA VAL A 87 5.49 7.92 22.27
C VAL A 87 5.30 8.91 23.41
N GLY A 88 5.35 10.22 23.13
CA GLY A 88 5.11 11.27 24.11
C GLY A 88 3.71 11.16 24.74
N LEU A 89 2.68 10.90 23.94
CA LEU A 89 1.31 10.72 24.41
C LEU A 89 1.16 9.47 25.29
N LEU A 90 1.80 8.35 24.91
CA LEU A 90 1.80 7.12 25.69
C LEU A 90 2.51 7.28 27.04
N VAL A 91 3.65 7.97 27.05
CA VAL A 91 4.38 8.29 28.28
C VAL A 91 3.55 9.21 29.18
N LEU A 92 2.88 10.21 28.61
CA LEU A 92 2.00 11.11 29.36
C LEU A 92 0.82 10.36 29.99
N LEU A 93 0.15 9.50 29.22
CA LEU A 93 -0.95 8.66 29.71
C LEU A 93 -0.49 7.67 30.79
N GLY A 94 0.67 7.03 30.59
CA GLY A 94 1.28 6.13 31.58
C GLY A 94 1.65 6.85 32.88
N GLY A 95 2.20 8.08 32.78
CA GLY A 95 2.52 8.93 33.93
C GLY A 95 1.27 9.35 34.71
N ILE A 96 0.21 9.76 34.02
CA ILE A 96 -1.08 10.09 34.66
C ILE A 96 -1.66 8.85 35.35
N GLY A 97 -1.59 7.68 34.72
CA GLY A 97 -2.02 6.41 35.31
C GLY A 97 -1.26 6.07 36.58
N TRP A 98 0.07 6.19 36.57
CA TRP A 98 0.95 5.94 37.72
C TRP A 98 0.65 6.89 38.90
N PHE A 99 0.49 8.18 38.63
CA PHE A 99 0.13 9.16 39.67
C PHE A 99 -1.31 8.99 40.20
N CYS A 100 -2.18 8.35 39.43
CA CYS A 100 -3.58 8.12 39.80
C CYS A 100 -3.82 6.73 40.43
N GLU A 101 -2.80 5.88 40.60
CA GLU A 101 -2.99 4.60 41.29
C GLU A 101 -3.39 4.85 42.75
N PRO A 102 -4.56 4.35 43.19
CA PRO A 102 -4.94 4.47 44.59
C PRO A 102 -3.95 3.65 45.42
N PRO A 103 -3.50 4.16 46.58
CA PRO A 103 -2.60 3.41 47.45
C PRO A 103 -3.22 2.05 47.74
N ARG A 104 -2.50 0.97 47.41
CA ARG A 104 -2.87 -0.41 47.74
C ARG A 104 -3.24 -0.46 49.22
N LYS A 105 -4.52 -0.74 49.52
CA LYS A 105 -4.95 -0.95 50.90
C LYS A 105 -4.18 -2.15 51.44
N PRO A 106 -3.47 -2.03 52.58
CA PRO A 106 -2.86 -3.18 53.21
C PRO A 106 -3.94 -4.20 53.58
N ASP A 107 -3.58 -5.47 53.39
CA ASP A 107 -4.41 -6.65 53.57
C ASP A 107 -5.10 -6.66 54.96
N PRO A 108 -6.43 -6.87 55.08
CA PRO A 108 -7.15 -6.77 56.36
C PRO A 108 -6.89 -7.93 57.33
N GLN A 109 -5.98 -8.87 57.04
CA GLN A 109 -5.71 -10.03 57.91
C GLN A 109 -4.70 -9.76 59.05
N ALA A 110 -4.19 -8.54 59.21
CA ALA A 110 -3.49 -8.14 60.43
C ALA A 110 -4.51 -7.80 61.53
N THR A 111 -4.56 -8.64 62.56
CA THR A 111 -5.45 -8.68 63.73
C THR A 111 -5.78 -7.30 64.38
N PRO A 112 -7.03 -7.09 64.85
CA PRO A 112 -7.40 -5.87 65.55
C PRO A 112 -7.06 -5.98 67.05
N ALA A 113 -6.06 -5.23 67.51
CA ALA A 113 -5.98 -4.86 68.92
C ALA A 113 -7.06 -3.80 69.21
N ARG A 114 -8.01 -4.19 70.05
CA ARG A 114 -9.17 -3.44 70.56
C ARG A 114 -8.80 -1.99 70.94
N SER A 115 -9.21 -1.02 70.13
CA SER A 115 -9.14 0.41 70.46
C SER A 115 -10.50 1.03 70.23
N THR A 116 -11.25 1.18 71.32
CA THR A 116 -12.48 1.96 71.40
C THR A 116 -12.12 3.44 71.38
N LYS A 117 -12.01 4.03 70.17
CA LYS A 117 -12.09 5.48 69.99
C LYS A 117 -13.11 5.78 68.89
N PRO A 118 -13.97 6.81 69.07
CA PRO A 118 -15.03 7.11 68.12
C PRO A 118 -14.42 7.62 66.81
N ALA A 119 -14.32 6.74 65.81
CA ALA A 119 -13.80 7.02 64.48
C ALA A 119 -14.81 7.78 63.59
N SER A 120 -15.63 8.67 64.16
CA SER A 120 -16.73 9.32 63.44
C SER A 120 -16.31 10.51 62.57
N ARG A 121 -15.04 10.95 62.62
CA ARG A 121 -14.53 12.06 61.79
C ARG A 121 -13.54 11.67 60.69
N LEU A 122 -12.96 10.47 60.75
CA LEU A 122 -11.93 10.05 59.78
C LEU A 122 -12.52 9.42 58.50
N HIS A 123 -13.69 8.75 58.62
CA HIS A 123 -14.35 8.13 57.47
C HIS A 123 -14.95 9.14 56.49
N TRP A 124 -15.41 10.31 56.98
CA TRP A 124 -16.03 11.32 56.12
C TRP A 124 -15.03 11.90 55.09
N GLY A 125 -13.78 12.15 55.51
CA GLY A 125 -12.71 12.61 54.62
C GLY A 125 -12.26 11.56 53.60
N LEU A 126 -12.26 10.28 53.96
CA LEU A 126 -11.96 9.16 53.06
C LEU A 126 -13.05 8.95 52.00
N THR A 127 -14.33 9.09 52.37
CA THR A 127 -15.46 9.07 51.42
C THR A 127 -15.47 10.31 50.54
N ALA A 128 -15.24 11.50 51.10
CA ALA A 128 -15.17 12.75 50.33
C ALA A 128 -14.04 12.71 49.29
N ARG A 129 -12.87 12.17 49.67
CA ARG A 129 -11.75 11.94 48.76
C ARG A 129 -12.10 10.95 47.65
N HIS A 130 -12.82 9.86 47.93
CA HIS A 130 -13.27 8.91 46.90
C HIS A 130 -14.26 9.54 45.91
N TYR A 131 -15.23 10.32 46.39
CA TYR A 131 -16.15 11.04 45.53
C TYR A 131 -15.42 12.07 44.67
N LEU A 132 -14.53 12.87 45.28
CA LEU A 132 -13.73 13.85 44.57
C LEU A 132 -12.83 13.21 43.50
N MET A 133 -12.25 12.04 43.78
CA MET A 133 -11.48 11.28 42.78
C MET A 133 -12.34 10.75 41.64
N ARG A 134 -13.56 10.25 41.92
CA ARG A 134 -14.49 9.79 40.87
C ARG A 134 -14.95 10.93 39.96
N TYR A 135 -15.29 12.08 40.52
CA TYR A 135 -15.65 13.27 39.74
C TYR A 135 -14.45 13.83 38.97
N ALA A 136 -13.24 13.76 39.52
CA ALA A 136 -12.01 14.12 38.81
C ALA A 136 -11.73 13.16 37.63
N LEU A 137 -11.93 11.85 37.80
CA LEU A 137 -11.81 10.88 36.71
C LEU A 137 -12.86 11.10 35.61
N LEU A 138 -14.11 11.34 35.98
CA LEU A 138 -15.17 11.63 35.01
C LEU A 138 -14.90 12.94 34.27
N GLY A 139 -14.46 13.98 34.98
CA GLY A 139 -14.02 15.25 34.37
C GLY A 139 -12.83 15.06 33.42
N LEU A 140 -11.85 14.23 33.81
CA LEU A 140 -10.73 13.85 32.95
C LEU A 140 -11.21 13.12 31.70
N TRP A 141 -12.11 12.14 31.81
CA TRP A 141 -12.66 11.43 30.66
C TRP A 141 -13.44 12.35 29.71
N VAL A 142 -14.22 13.30 30.25
CA VAL A 142 -14.93 14.31 29.46
C VAL A 142 -13.95 15.23 28.72
N LEU A 143 -12.82 15.58 29.34
CA LEU A 143 -11.75 16.37 28.71
C LEU A 143 -10.92 15.54 27.70
N LEU A 144 -10.72 14.25 27.97
CA LEU A 144 -9.90 13.36 27.14
C LEU A 144 -10.66 12.89 25.89
N SER A 145 -11.99 12.75 25.97
CA SER A 145 -12.85 12.33 24.87
C SER A 145 -12.68 13.17 23.58
N PRO A 146 -12.77 14.52 23.61
CA PRO A 146 -12.55 15.32 22.41
C PRO A 146 -11.10 15.23 21.92
N LEU A 147 -10.13 15.07 22.82
CA LEU A 147 -8.72 14.91 22.45
C LEU A 147 -8.47 13.58 21.73
N LEU A 148 -9.04 12.48 22.19
CA LEU A 148 -8.98 11.18 21.51
C LEU A 148 -9.68 11.22 20.16
N SER A 149 -10.83 11.90 20.06
CA SER A 149 -11.53 12.07 18.79
C SER A 149 -10.66 12.84 17.78
N LEU A 150 -10.05 13.95 18.21
CA LEU A 150 -9.14 14.72 17.38
C LEU A 150 -7.93 13.89 16.93
N LEU A 151 -7.37 13.08 17.83
CA LEU A 151 -6.25 12.17 17.53
C LEU A 151 -6.67 11.10 16.51
N GLY A 152 -7.88 10.56 16.63
CA GLY A 152 -8.47 9.62 15.68
C GLY A 152 -8.67 10.23 14.29
N ILE A 153 -9.20 11.45 14.23
CA ILE A 153 -9.34 12.20 12.96
C ILE A 153 -7.97 12.42 12.34
N LEU A 154 -6.98 12.92 13.11
CA LEU A 154 -5.63 13.12 12.62
C LEU A 154 -5.01 11.83 12.07
N ALA A 155 -5.19 10.70 12.78
CA ALA A 155 -4.70 9.39 12.33
C ALA A 155 -5.37 8.95 11.02
N THR A 156 -6.68 9.12 10.87
CA THR A 156 -7.40 8.77 9.63
C THR A 156 -6.99 9.65 8.45
N VAL A 157 -6.84 10.97 8.66
CA VAL A 157 -6.36 11.91 7.63
C VAL A 157 -4.94 11.57 7.21
N LEU A 158 -4.06 11.27 8.17
CA LEU A 158 -2.69 10.84 7.87
C LEU A 158 -2.67 9.54 7.07
N LEU A 159 -3.48 8.55 7.47
CA LEU A 159 -3.59 7.29 6.75
C LEU A 159 -4.10 7.50 5.32
N ALA A 160 -5.12 8.35 5.13
CA ALA A 160 -5.63 8.70 3.82
C ALA A 160 -4.57 9.42 2.97
N ALA A 161 -3.80 10.33 3.56
CA ALA A 161 -2.70 11.01 2.87
C ALA A 161 -1.60 10.03 2.44
N VAL A 162 -1.22 9.07 3.30
CA VAL A 162 -0.27 8.01 2.95
C VAL A 162 -0.81 7.15 1.81
N LEU A 163 -2.07 6.75 1.88
CA LEU A 163 -2.71 5.96 0.81
C LEU A 163 -2.80 6.75 -0.51
N ALA A 164 -2.99 8.07 -0.46
CA ALA A 164 -3.04 8.92 -1.65
C ALA A 164 -1.69 9.02 -2.39
N ILE A 165 -0.56 8.75 -1.72
CA ILE A 165 0.76 8.70 -2.36
C ILE A 165 0.87 7.46 -3.26
N VAL A 166 0.20 6.36 -2.91
CA VAL A 166 0.34 5.07 -3.61
C VAL A 166 -0.07 5.15 -5.09
N PRO A 167 -1.23 5.75 -5.47
CA PRO A 167 -1.57 5.96 -6.87
C PRO A 167 -0.59 6.86 -7.62
N VAL A 168 -0.01 7.87 -6.98
CA VAL A 168 0.98 8.75 -7.62
C VAL A 168 2.23 7.96 -8.00
N ILE A 169 2.67 7.07 -7.12
CA ILE A 169 3.79 6.17 -7.40
C ILE A 169 3.41 5.16 -8.50
N GLY A 170 2.21 4.59 -8.45
CA GLY A 170 1.72 3.71 -9.51
C GLY A 170 1.69 4.40 -10.87
N MET A 171 1.28 5.67 -10.93
CA MET A 171 1.25 6.47 -12.15
C MET A 171 2.65 6.74 -12.69
N SER A 172 3.60 7.11 -11.84
CA SER A 172 4.98 7.35 -12.29
C SER A 172 5.64 6.06 -12.79
N ALA A 173 5.46 4.95 -12.09
CA ALA A 173 5.95 3.64 -12.51
C ALA A 173 5.30 3.19 -13.82
N GLY A 174 3.99 3.37 -13.97
CA GLY A 174 3.26 3.08 -15.20
C GLY A 174 3.77 3.88 -16.40
N LYS A 175 4.02 5.19 -16.22
CA LYS A 175 4.61 6.04 -17.27
C LYS A 175 6.00 5.56 -17.67
N ALA A 176 6.85 5.29 -16.68
CA ALA A 176 8.20 4.79 -16.92
C ALA A 176 8.19 3.47 -17.69
N HIS A 177 7.26 2.56 -17.36
CA HIS A 177 7.06 1.32 -18.08
C HIS A 177 6.65 1.56 -19.55
N ILE A 178 5.62 2.37 -19.77
CA ILE A 178 5.10 2.69 -21.10
C ILE A 178 6.18 3.32 -21.98
N GLU A 179 6.92 4.29 -21.45
CA GLU A 179 7.98 4.98 -22.18
C GLU A 179 9.12 4.01 -22.55
N LYS A 180 9.51 3.13 -21.62
CA LYS A 180 10.65 2.24 -21.79
C LYS A 180 10.38 1.03 -22.68
N TRP A 181 9.18 0.45 -22.61
CA TRP A 181 8.86 -0.84 -23.22
C TRP A 181 7.85 -0.75 -24.38
N VAL A 182 7.04 0.31 -24.44
CA VAL A 182 6.00 0.45 -25.47
C VAL A 182 6.41 1.48 -26.52
N LEU A 183 6.78 2.68 -26.07
CA LEU A 183 7.09 3.81 -26.94
C LEU A 183 8.57 3.87 -27.34
N GLY A 184 9.47 3.52 -26.42
CA GLY A 184 10.92 3.61 -26.62
C GLY A 184 11.50 2.66 -27.67
N PRO A 185 11.12 1.37 -27.72
CA PRO A 185 11.64 0.45 -28.71
C PRO A 185 11.12 0.78 -30.11
N ALA A 186 11.97 0.87 -31.13
CA ALA A 186 11.50 1.11 -32.50
C ALA A 186 10.85 -0.13 -33.13
N GLN A 187 11.32 -1.34 -32.75
CA GLN A 187 10.96 -2.60 -33.39
C GLN A 187 10.26 -3.55 -32.42
N CYS A 188 9.38 -4.39 -32.98
CA CYS A 188 8.77 -5.50 -32.27
C CYS A 188 9.82 -6.59 -31.98
N ARG A 189 9.55 -7.39 -30.95
CA ARG A 189 10.40 -8.52 -30.60
C ARG A 189 10.39 -9.56 -31.72
N PRO A 190 11.56 -9.98 -32.25
CA PRO A 190 11.60 -10.96 -33.32
C PRO A 190 11.06 -12.31 -32.84
N VAL A 191 10.17 -12.91 -33.62
CA VAL A 191 9.63 -14.25 -33.35
C VAL A 191 10.75 -15.26 -33.61
N GLN A 192 11.29 -15.82 -32.53
CA GLN A 192 12.36 -16.80 -32.59
C GLN A 192 11.80 -18.22 -32.57
N THR A 193 12.44 -19.12 -33.32
CA THR A 193 12.15 -20.55 -33.22
C THR A 193 12.57 -21.07 -31.84
N LEU A 194 11.93 -22.16 -31.40
CA LEU A 194 12.17 -22.75 -30.09
C LEU A 194 13.64 -23.15 -29.87
N ASP A 195 14.33 -23.54 -30.94
CA ASP A 195 15.76 -23.86 -30.92
C ASP A 195 16.66 -22.62 -30.81
N ALA A 196 16.27 -21.50 -31.43
CA ALA A 196 16.97 -20.23 -31.29
C ALA A 196 16.81 -19.68 -29.86
N LEU A 197 15.61 -19.78 -29.29
CA LEU A 197 15.34 -19.46 -27.87
C LEU A 197 16.24 -20.27 -26.94
N ARG A 198 16.30 -21.59 -27.10
CA ARG A 198 17.15 -22.48 -26.27
C ARG A 198 18.64 -22.13 -26.37
N ARG A 199 19.14 -21.75 -27.55
CA ARG A 199 20.54 -21.31 -27.73
C ARG A 199 20.80 -19.95 -27.08
N SER A 200 19.88 -19.00 -27.24
CA SER A 200 20.00 -17.66 -26.67
C SER A 200 20.01 -17.68 -25.14
N THR A 201 19.21 -18.52 -24.50
CA THR A 201 19.19 -18.67 -23.03
C THR A 201 20.51 -19.24 -22.50
N ARG A 202 21.16 -20.13 -23.25
CA ARG A 202 22.49 -20.67 -22.89
C ARG A 202 23.60 -19.64 -23.03
N LEU A 203 23.54 -18.78 -24.05
CA LEU A 203 24.55 -17.74 -24.33
C LEU A 203 24.36 -16.47 -23.48
N ALA A 204 23.12 -16.15 -23.08
CA ALA A 204 22.80 -15.00 -22.24
C ALA A 204 23.32 -15.14 -20.80
N ALA A 205 23.60 -16.37 -20.33
CA ALA A 205 24.23 -16.59 -19.03
C ALA A 205 25.65 -15.99 -18.96
N ASP A 206 26.32 -15.81 -20.11
CA ASP A 206 27.74 -15.43 -20.19
C ASP A 206 27.97 -13.97 -20.58
N SER A 207 26.94 -13.19 -20.91
CA SER A 207 27.10 -11.82 -21.41
C SER A 207 26.30 -10.77 -20.62
N SER A 208 27.02 -9.92 -19.89
CA SER A 208 26.48 -8.72 -19.19
C SER A 208 26.20 -7.53 -20.14
N ALA A 209 26.08 -7.77 -21.44
CA ALA A 209 25.78 -6.69 -22.39
C ALA A 209 24.31 -6.31 -22.29
N SER A 210 24.02 -5.00 -22.23
CA SER A 210 22.66 -4.45 -22.26
C SER A 210 21.92 -4.96 -23.50
N ALA A 211 21.00 -5.91 -23.30
CA ALA A 211 20.22 -6.48 -24.39
C ALA A 211 19.43 -5.37 -25.14
N PRO A 212 19.32 -5.45 -26.48
CA PRO A 212 18.48 -4.54 -27.24
C PRO A 212 17.04 -4.61 -26.74
N ARG A 213 16.42 -3.44 -26.54
CA ARG A 213 15.03 -3.34 -26.08
C ARG A 213 14.10 -3.50 -27.27
N TYR A 214 13.13 -4.40 -27.14
CA TYR A 214 12.09 -4.65 -28.12
C TYR A 214 10.72 -4.40 -27.49
N ALA A 215 9.74 -3.98 -28.30
CA ALA A 215 8.35 -3.92 -27.89
C ALA A 215 7.70 -5.30 -28.09
N ASP A 216 6.82 -5.70 -27.17
CA ASP A 216 6.00 -6.88 -27.36
C ASP A 216 4.80 -6.51 -28.25
N CYS A 217 4.77 -7.06 -29.47
CA CYS A 217 3.71 -6.83 -30.44
C CYS A 217 2.86 -8.07 -30.59
N VAL A 218 1.54 -7.88 -30.65
CA VAL A 218 0.58 -8.98 -30.79
C VAL A 218 -0.46 -8.70 -31.85
N ALA A 219 -0.89 -9.75 -32.53
CA ALA A 219 -2.11 -9.81 -33.31
C ALA A 219 -3.17 -10.60 -32.55
N LEU A 220 -4.39 -10.10 -32.62
CA LEU A 220 -5.57 -10.67 -31.99
C LEU A 220 -6.50 -11.18 -33.09
N THR A 221 -6.73 -12.48 -33.12
CA THR A 221 -7.59 -13.14 -34.12
C THR A 221 -8.80 -13.78 -33.45
N LYS A 222 -9.97 -13.63 -34.05
CA LYS A 222 -11.22 -14.31 -33.66
C LYS A 222 -11.85 -14.88 -34.91
N ASP A 223 -12.26 -16.14 -34.86
CA ASP A 223 -12.88 -16.85 -35.99
C ASP A 223 -12.04 -16.75 -37.28
N ALA A 224 -10.71 -16.89 -37.16
CA ALA A 224 -9.72 -16.72 -38.23
C ALA A 224 -9.63 -15.32 -38.88
N ALA A 225 -10.32 -14.30 -38.35
CA ALA A 225 -10.20 -12.91 -38.76
C ALA A 225 -9.35 -12.11 -37.75
N ARG A 226 -8.41 -11.28 -38.25
CA ARG A 226 -7.60 -10.36 -37.43
C ARG A 226 -8.47 -9.18 -36.99
N ILE A 227 -8.78 -9.10 -35.70
CA ILE A 227 -9.57 -8.01 -35.13
C ILE A 227 -8.68 -6.79 -34.88
N ALA A 228 -7.51 -7.02 -34.30
CA ALA A 228 -6.61 -5.95 -33.89
C ALA A 228 -5.16 -6.42 -33.92
N ALA A 229 -4.26 -5.47 -34.06
CA ALA A 229 -2.86 -5.67 -33.77
C ALA A 229 -2.24 -4.37 -33.29
N GLY A 230 -1.22 -4.51 -32.45
CA GLY A 230 -0.59 -3.39 -31.80
C GLY A 230 0.55 -3.82 -30.90
N ARG A 231 1.25 -2.82 -30.39
CA ARG A 231 2.19 -2.96 -29.29
C ARG A 231 1.40 -3.11 -28.01
N VAL A 232 1.74 -4.07 -27.18
CA VAL A 232 1.03 -4.29 -25.93
C VAL A 232 1.48 -3.30 -24.90
N ILE A 233 0.52 -2.63 -24.29
CA ILE A 233 0.75 -1.69 -23.19
C ILE A 233 0.74 -2.48 -21.87
N PHE A 234 -0.27 -3.35 -21.69
CA PHE A 234 -0.37 -4.25 -20.55
C PHE A 234 -1.39 -5.35 -20.82
N TYR A 235 -1.24 -6.45 -20.08
CA TYR A 235 -2.16 -7.57 -20.04
C TYR A 235 -2.94 -7.53 -18.73
N THR A 236 -4.24 -7.77 -18.83
CA THR A 236 -5.10 -8.08 -17.68
C THR A 236 -5.65 -9.49 -17.88
N SER A 237 -6.17 -10.09 -16.82
CA SER A 237 -6.82 -11.40 -16.88
C SER A 237 -7.96 -11.51 -17.91
N LYS A 238 -8.67 -10.43 -18.25
CA LYS A 238 -9.79 -10.48 -19.22
C LYS A 238 -9.61 -9.65 -20.48
N ALA A 239 -8.56 -8.83 -20.57
CA ALA A 239 -8.35 -7.97 -21.72
C ALA A 239 -6.87 -7.65 -21.97
N VAL A 240 -6.54 -7.44 -23.23
CA VAL A 240 -5.26 -6.87 -23.66
C VAL A 240 -5.51 -5.43 -24.06
N VAL A 241 -4.66 -4.52 -23.58
CA VAL A 241 -4.63 -3.14 -24.06
C VAL A 241 -3.42 -2.96 -24.94
N LEU A 242 -3.67 -2.56 -26.18
CA LEU A 242 -2.67 -2.44 -27.24
C LEU A 242 -2.78 -1.08 -27.92
N VAL A 243 -1.66 -0.59 -28.45
CA VAL A 243 -1.59 0.62 -29.26
C VAL A 243 -1.21 0.26 -30.69
N ASP A 244 -1.98 0.73 -31.66
CA ASP A 244 -1.68 0.56 -33.07
C ASP A 244 -0.60 1.56 -33.56
N ASP A 245 -0.11 1.38 -34.78
CA ASP A 245 0.88 2.28 -35.38
C ASP A 245 0.36 3.70 -35.62
N THR A 246 -0.96 3.89 -35.60
CA THR A 246 -1.58 5.22 -35.68
C THR A 246 -1.60 5.93 -34.33
N GLY A 247 -1.10 5.28 -33.27
CA GLY A 247 -1.10 5.79 -31.90
C GLY A 247 -2.45 5.63 -31.20
N ARG A 248 -3.40 4.89 -31.78
CA ARG A 248 -4.70 4.65 -31.15
C ARG A 248 -4.60 3.43 -30.25
N ALA A 249 -4.89 3.64 -28.97
CA ALA A 249 -4.95 2.55 -28.02
C ALA A 249 -6.36 1.92 -28.01
N LYS A 250 -6.41 0.60 -27.88
CA LYS A 250 -7.63 -0.22 -27.90
C LYS A 250 -7.55 -1.24 -26.78
N ARG A 251 -8.66 -1.44 -26.08
CA ARG A 251 -8.85 -2.58 -25.17
C ARG A 251 -9.62 -3.67 -25.92
N VAL A 252 -9.06 -4.86 -25.96
CA VAL A 252 -9.69 -6.02 -26.60
C VAL A 252 -9.82 -7.14 -25.57
N PRO A 253 -11.04 -7.67 -25.33
CA PRO A 253 -11.23 -8.76 -24.39
C PRO A 253 -10.56 -10.05 -24.88
N THR A 254 -10.00 -10.83 -23.96
CA THR A 254 -9.25 -12.07 -24.26
C THR A 254 -10.12 -13.32 -24.35
N GLY A 255 -11.43 -13.24 -24.07
CA GLY A 255 -12.30 -14.41 -23.89
C GLY A 255 -12.38 -15.36 -25.09
N ASP A 256 -12.53 -14.83 -26.32
CA ASP A 256 -12.70 -15.64 -27.55
C ASP A 256 -11.59 -15.38 -28.58
N VAL A 257 -10.47 -14.82 -28.15
CA VAL A 257 -9.46 -14.26 -29.05
C VAL A 257 -8.15 -14.99 -28.89
N VAL A 258 -7.57 -15.44 -30.00
CA VAL A 258 -6.23 -16.02 -30.02
C VAL A 258 -5.23 -14.87 -30.07
N VAL A 259 -4.28 -14.89 -29.13
CA VAL A 259 -3.20 -13.90 -29.05
C VAL A 259 -1.96 -14.50 -29.71
N GLU A 260 -1.54 -13.91 -30.81
CA GLU A 260 -0.33 -14.32 -31.53
C GLU A 260 0.72 -13.22 -31.42
N VAL A 261 1.95 -13.59 -31.04
CA VAL A 261 3.09 -12.65 -31.02
C VAL A 261 3.59 -12.46 -32.44
N ILE A 262 3.74 -11.21 -32.87
CA ILE A 262 4.17 -10.84 -34.23
C ILE A 262 5.48 -10.05 -34.18
N ASP A 263 6.30 -10.18 -35.23
CA ASP A 263 7.58 -9.49 -35.39
C ASP A 263 7.48 -8.16 -36.15
N ALA A 264 6.34 -7.88 -36.78
CA ALA A 264 6.02 -6.62 -37.44
C ALA A 264 4.51 -6.31 -37.33
N LEU A 265 4.16 -5.03 -37.33
CA LEU A 265 2.78 -4.55 -37.20
C LEU A 265 2.06 -4.49 -38.55
#